data_AF-A0A5F2GSQ1-F1
#
_entry.id   AF-A0A5F2GSQ1-F1
#
_cell.length_a   1.000
_cell.length_b   1.000
_cell.length_c   1.000
_cell.angle_alpha   90.00
_cell.angle_beta   90.00
_cell.angle_gamma   90.00
#
_symmetry.space_group_name_H-M   'P 1'
#
loop_
_entity.id
_entity.type
_entity.pdbx_description
1 polymer ?
#
loop_
_entity_poly.entity_id
_entity_poly.type
_entity_poly.pdbx_seq_one_letter_code
_entity_poly.pdbx_strand_id
1 'polypeptide(L)'
;MATRPISPQDHERIAGAIRAAETRTDGEIYCVVAHASDGYFFPAAFMVTLGTLIVSLAVAYGLEAWWLSIRLPHFVFAELLALASALLLLWALPGLRIHFVPHHLRYQAAHLNAVKQFLARNVHRTAARTGVLIFVSIAERYAEVVADAGINSKVGQNVWDGVVRDLTAHAGDDRLADGFIKAVESVGAVLAEHFPVTAGDANELDDHLVEI
;
A
#
# COMPACT_ATOMS: atom_id res chain seq x y z
N MET A 1 7.69 3.05 -10.09
CA MET A 1 6.71 3.33 -11.16
C MET A 1 6.10 4.67 -10.81
N ALA A 2 6.22 5.68 -11.66
CA ALA A 2 5.48 6.92 -11.47
C ALA A 2 4.10 6.69 -12.07
N THR A 3 3.11 6.33 -11.26
CA THR A 3 1.73 6.40 -11.71
C THR A 3 1.40 7.86 -11.98
N ARG A 4 0.76 8.12 -13.11
CA ARG A 4 0.23 9.42 -13.47
C ARG A 4 -0.66 9.91 -12.33
N PRO A 5 -0.46 11.15 -11.86
CA PRO A 5 -1.31 11.72 -10.82
C PRO A 5 -2.76 11.71 -11.31
N ILE A 6 -3.68 11.31 -10.44
CA ILE A 6 -5.10 11.18 -10.79
C ILE A 6 -5.64 12.57 -11.07
N SER A 7 -6.19 12.77 -12.26
CA SER A 7 -6.65 14.11 -12.65
C SER A 7 -7.92 14.48 -11.88
N PRO A 8 -8.30 15.77 -11.80
CA PRO A 8 -9.59 16.17 -11.24
C PRO A 8 -10.77 15.51 -11.96
N GLN A 9 -10.64 15.27 -13.28
CA GLN A 9 -11.64 14.54 -14.06
C GLN A 9 -11.75 13.08 -13.64
N ASP A 10 -10.63 12.44 -13.32
CA ASP A 10 -10.62 11.06 -12.82
C ASP A 10 -11.23 10.97 -11.41
N HIS A 11 -10.99 11.97 -10.55
CA HIS A 11 -11.66 12.06 -9.25
C HIS A 11 -13.18 12.14 -9.41
N GLU A 12 -13.70 12.96 -10.33
CA GLU A 12 -15.13 13.02 -10.62
C GLU A 12 -15.68 11.70 -11.17
N ARG A 13 -14.93 11.02 -12.04
CA ARG A 13 -15.34 9.71 -12.58
C ARG A 13 -15.45 8.67 -11.47
N ILE A 14 -14.48 8.62 -10.56
CA ILE A 14 -14.50 7.70 -9.41
C ILE A 14 -15.63 8.05 -8.45
N ALA A 15 -15.80 9.33 -8.11
CA ALA A 15 -16.91 9.80 -7.28
C ALA A 15 -18.29 9.48 -7.88
N GLY A 16 -18.43 9.59 -9.21
CA GLY A 16 -19.63 9.18 -9.92
C GLY A 16 -19.89 7.68 -9.85
N ALA A 17 -18.84 6.86 -9.92
CA ALA A 17 -18.95 5.41 -9.76
C ALA A 17 -19.34 5.01 -8.33
N ILE A 18 -18.80 5.69 -7.32
CA ILE A 18 -19.15 5.49 -5.89
C ILE A 18 -20.64 5.78 -5.68
N ARG A 19 -21.09 6.98 -6.09
CA ARG A 19 -22.52 7.35 -6.04
C ARG A 19 -23.43 6.35 -6.74
N ALA A 20 -23.04 5.89 -7.94
CA ALA A 20 -23.82 4.92 -8.69
C ALA A 20 -23.88 3.55 -7.99
N ALA A 21 -22.82 3.14 -7.29
CA ALA A 21 -22.80 1.92 -6.50
C ALA A 21 -23.73 2.04 -5.27
N GLU A 22 -23.58 3.11 -4.49
CA GLU A 22 -24.33 3.35 -3.24
C GLU A 22 -25.83 3.52 -3.46
N THR A 23 -26.28 4.01 -4.62
CA THR A 23 -27.73 4.03 -4.93
C THR A 23 -28.42 2.66 -4.94
N ARG A 24 -27.64 1.57 -4.95
CA ARG A 24 -28.15 0.18 -5.03
C ARG A 24 -27.98 -0.59 -3.73
N THR A 25 -27.36 -0.02 -2.70
CA THR A 25 -26.99 -0.73 -1.47
C THR A 25 -26.93 0.21 -0.27
N ASP A 26 -27.28 -0.28 0.92
CA ASP A 26 -27.05 0.44 2.20
C ASP A 26 -25.57 0.31 2.67
N GLY A 27 -24.67 -0.07 1.75
CA GLY A 27 -23.25 -0.25 1.99
C GLY A 27 -22.46 0.94 1.48
N GLU A 28 -21.56 1.44 2.31
CA GLU A 28 -20.80 2.66 2.07
C GLU A 28 -19.40 2.33 1.54
N ILE A 29 -18.97 2.97 0.45
CA ILE A 29 -17.69 2.65 -0.22
C ILE A 29 -16.73 3.83 -0.13
N TYR A 30 -15.64 3.65 0.61
CA TYR A 30 -14.58 4.64 0.74
C TYR A 30 -13.35 4.24 -0.06
N CYS A 31 -12.77 5.16 -0.83
CA CYS A 31 -11.58 4.90 -1.64
C CYS A 31 -10.39 5.74 -1.16
N VAL A 32 -9.24 5.09 -0.97
CA VAL A 32 -7.98 5.75 -0.59
C VAL A 32 -6.84 5.28 -1.47
N VAL A 33 -6.06 6.24 -1.95
CA VAL A 33 -4.76 6.00 -2.59
C VAL A 33 -3.65 6.63 -1.75
N ALA A 34 -2.65 5.82 -1.40
CA ALA A 34 -1.44 6.27 -0.71
C ALA A 34 -0.26 6.26 -1.68
N HIS A 35 0.54 7.32 -1.69
CA HIS A 35 1.79 7.33 -2.45
C HIS A 35 2.83 6.38 -1.84
N ALA A 36 2.91 6.35 -0.51
CA ALA A 36 3.69 5.40 0.27
C ALA A 36 3.05 5.23 1.65
N SER A 37 3.18 4.04 2.23
CA SER A 37 2.58 3.74 3.54
C SER A 37 3.51 3.97 4.73
N ASP A 38 4.81 4.10 4.51
CA ASP A 38 5.80 4.42 5.55
C ASP A 38 7.06 5.08 4.94
N GLY A 39 7.92 5.67 5.78
CA GLY A 39 9.16 6.33 5.38
C GLY A 39 10.34 5.38 5.11
N TYR A 40 10.22 4.10 5.49
CA TYR A 40 11.13 2.97 5.22
C TYR A 40 12.61 3.13 5.60
N PHE A 41 13.01 4.23 6.24
CA PHE A 41 14.41 4.50 6.53
C PHE A 41 15.02 3.46 7.47
N PHE A 42 14.38 3.17 8.61
CA PHE A 42 14.91 2.23 9.59
C PHE A 42 15.03 0.79 9.07
N PRO A 43 13.98 0.19 8.45
CA PRO A 43 14.10 -1.13 7.86
C PRO A 43 15.18 -1.18 6.76
N ALA A 44 15.26 -0.17 5.89
CA ALA A 44 16.27 -0.11 4.84
C ALA A 44 17.69 0.00 5.42
N ALA A 45 17.90 0.88 6.40
CA ALA A 45 19.19 1.07 7.06
C ALA A 45 19.66 -0.21 7.77
N PHE A 46 18.75 -0.93 8.44
CA PHE A 46 19.04 -2.22 9.05
C PHE A 46 19.51 -3.24 8.00
N MET A 47 18.78 -3.39 6.90
CA MET A 47 19.11 -4.34 5.82
C MET A 47 20.45 -4.00 5.14
N VAL A 48 20.72 -2.72 4.89
CA VAL A 48 21.99 -2.25 4.32
C VAL A 48 23.15 -2.45 5.27
N THR A 49 22.93 -2.24 6.57
CA THR A 49 23.98 -2.48 7.60
C THR A 49 24.33 -3.96 7.63
N LEU A 50 23.33 -4.84 7.71
CA LEU A 50 23.55 -6.29 7.69
C LEU A 50 24.26 -6.75 6.41
N GLY A 51 23.81 -6.23 5.25
CA GLY A 51 24.44 -6.51 3.96
C GLY A 51 25.90 -6.04 3.91
N THR A 52 26.19 -4.87 4.46
CA THR A 52 27.57 -4.33 4.52
C THR A 52 28.47 -5.23 5.36
N LEU A 53 28.00 -5.72 6.52
CA LEU A 53 28.76 -6.64 7.37
C LEU A 53 29.02 -7.99 6.65
N ILE A 54 28.03 -8.53 5.96
CA ILE A 54 28.17 -9.79 5.20
C ILE A 54 29.16 -9.62 4.05
N VAL A 55 29.06 -8.52 3.29
CA VAL A 55 29.99 -8.20 2.20
C VAL A 55 31.40 -7.98 2.74
N SER A 56 31.54 -7.26 3.86
CA SER A 56 32.82 -7.05 4.55
C SER A 56 33.48 -8.39 4.90
N LEU A 57 32.71 -9.31 5.49
CA LEU A 57 33.19 -10.66 5.81
C LEU A 57 33.64 -11.44 4.56
N ALA A 58 32.84 -11.42 3.49
CA ALA A 58 33.18 -12.08 2.24
C ALA A 58 34.45 -11.51 1.59
N VAL A 59 34.61 -10.18 1.61
CA VAL A 59 35.82 -9.50 1.13
C VAL A 59 37.03 -9.88 1.97
N ALA A 60 36.91 -9.96 3.29
CA ALA A 60 38.00 -10.38 4.16
C ALA A 60 38.51 -11.79 3.82
N TYR A 61 37.59 -12.76 3.66
CA TYR A 61 37.95 -14.11 3.22
C TYR A 61 38.55 -14.14 1.81
N GLY A 62 38.04 -13.32 0.89
CA GLY A 62 38.59 -13.22 -0.47
C GLY A 62 40.01 -12.66 -0.51
N LEU A 63 40.28 -11.62 0.28
CA LEU A 63 41.63 -11.05 0.43
C LEU A 63 42.62 -12.09 0.97
N GLU A 64 42.21 -12.85 1.98
CA GLU A 64 43.02 -13.93 2.54
C GLU A 64 43.29 -15.03 1.51
N ALA A 65 42.26 -15.48 0.78
CA ALA A 65 42.37 -16.52 -0.25
C ALA A 65 43.30 -16.12 -1.41
N TRP A 66 43.36 -14.83 -1.75
CA TRP A 66 44.26 -14.29 -2.79
C TRP A 66 45.59 -13.77 -2.26
N TRP A 67 45.90 -14.02 -0.98
CA TRP A 67 47.13 -13.59 -0.33
C TRP A 67 47.38 -12.07 -0.39
N LEU A 68 46.30 -11.29 -0.45
CA LEU A 68 46.32 -9.84 -0.40
C LEU A 68 46.26 -9.38 1.06
N SER A 69 47.29 -8.69 1.53
CA SER A 69 47.37 -8.20 2.90
C SER A 69 46.93 -6.75 3.01
N ILE A 70 45.85 -6.52 3.77
CA ILE A 70 45.41 -5.17 4.17
C ILE A 70 45.61 -5.03 5.67
N ARG A 71 46.21 -3.91 6.09
CA ARG A 71 46.34 -3.60 7.51
C ARG A 71 44.95 -3.40 8.12
N LEU A 72 44.66 -4.10 9.22
CA LEU A 72 43.34 -4.11 9.88
C LEU A 72 42.71 -2.70 10.07
N PRO A 73 43.45 -1.65 10.48
CA PRO A 73 42.86 -0.32 10.60
C PRO A 73 42.29 0.22 9.29
N HIS A 74 42.96 -0.03 8.16
CA HIS A 74 42.51 0.46 6.85
C HIS A 74 41.25 -0.29 6.40
N PHE A 75 41.16 -1.58 6.71
CA PHE A 75 39.97 -2.39 6.45
C PHE A 75 38.77 -1.85 7.25
N VAL A 76 38.94 -1.63 8.55
CA VAL A 76 37.89 -1.07 9.41
C VAL A 76 37.47 0.34 8.96
N PHE A 77 38.43 1.21 8.60
CA PHE A 77 38.09 2.53 8.06
C PHE A 77 37.30 2.45 6.75
N ALA A 78 37.66 1.54 5.85
CA ALA A 78 36.94 1.34 4.60
C ALA A 78 35.51 0.84 4.84
N GLU A 79 35.32 -0.08 5.79
CA GLU A 79 33.99 -0.57 6.19
C GLU A 79 33.13 0.55 6.79
N LEU A 80 33.67 1.32 7.73
CA LEU A 80 32.95 2.46 8.33
C LEU A 80 32.59 3.52 7.29
N LEU A 81 33.50 3.81 6.36
CA LEU A 81 33.24 4.76 5.27
C LEU A 81 32.17 4.24 4.32
N ALA A 82 32.19 2.94 3.99
CA ALA A 82 31.17 2.31 3.16
C ALA A 82 29.79 2.37 3.82
N LEU A 83 29.70 2.03 5.11
CA LEU A 83 28.45 2.10 5.86
C LEU A 83 27.93 3.55 5.97
N ALA A 84 28.80 4.51 6.32
CA ALA A 84 28.41 5.91 6.42
C ALA A 84 27.92 6.46 5.07
N SER A 85 28.60 6.11 3.97
CA SER A 85 28.19 6.51 2.62
C SER A 85 26.85 5.88 2.23
N ALA A 86 26.62 4.61 2.56
CA ALA A 86 25.36 3.93 2.27
C ALA A 86 24.18 4.55 3.06
N LEU A 87 24.38 4.88 4.34
CA LEU A 87 23.37 5.55 5.15
C LEU A 87 23.08 6.98 4.65
N LEU A 88 24.11 7.71 4.22
CA LEU A 88 23.95 9.03 3.61
C LEU A 88 23.14 8.96 2.32
N LEU A 89 23.38 7.93 1.48
CA LEU A 89 22.59 7.69 0.27
C LEU A 89 21.12 7.38 0.58
N LEU A 90 20.83 6.54 1.58
CA LEU A 90 19.45 6.28 2.01
C LEU A 90 18.75 7.53 2.55
N TRP A 91 19.49 8.40 3.24
CA TRP A 91 18.98 9.67 3.72
C TRP A 91 18.65 10.62 2.56
N ALA A 92 19.60 10.80 1.63
CA ALA A 92 19.50 11.74 0.51
C ALA A 92 18.49 11.29 -0.58
N LEU A 93 18.28 9.98 -0.76
CA LEU A 93 17.45 9.43 -1.84
C LEU A 93 16.33 8.53 -1.28
N PRO A 94 15.17 9.11 -0.88
CA PRO A 94 14.06 8.35 -0.29
C PRO A 94 13.53 7.22 -1.18
N GLY A 95 13.54 7.39 -2.50
CA GLY A 95 13.07 6.38 -3.44
C GLY A 95 13.91 5.08 -3.46
N LEU A 96 15.15 5.12 -2.95
CA LEU A 96 15.98 3.91 -2.83
C LEU A 96 15.57 3.02 -1.66
N ARG A 97 15.02 3.61 -0.59
CA ARG A 97 14.76 2.92 0.68
C ARG A 97 13.94 1.64 0.48
N ILE A 98 12.85 1.75 -0.27
CA ILE A 98 11.90 0.64 -0.49
C ILE A 98 12.51 -0.57 -1.22
N HIS A 99 13.60 -0.37 -1.96
CA HIS A 99 14.29 -1.45 -2.68
C HIS A 99 15.10 -2.34 -1.73
N PHE A 100 15.54 -1.81 -0.59
CA PHE A 100 16.26 -2.55 0.44
C PHE A 100 15.34 -3.22 1.46
N VAL A 101 14.03 -2.91 1.44
CA VAL A 101 13.06 -3.47 2.39
C VAL A 101 12.46 -4.77 1.83
N PRO A 102 12.50 -5.88 2.59
CA PRO A 102 11.83 -7.13 2.24
C PRO A 102 10.34 -6.96 1.96
N HIS A 103 9.84 -7.73 1.00
CA HIS A 103 8.46 -7.65 0.52
C HIS A 103 7.41 -7.76 1.64
N HIS A 104 7.60 -8.68 2.58
CA HIS A 104 6.67 -8.92 3.68
C HIS A 104 6.53 -7.71 4.61
N LEU A 105 7.61 -6.99 4.91
CA LEU A 105 7.57 -5.79 5.76
C LEU A 105 6.82 -4.65 5.07
N ARG A 106 7.01 -4.49 3.76
CA ARG A 106 6.28 -3.48 2.97
C ARG A 106 4.78 -3.76 2.96
N TYR A 107 4.41 -5.04 2.81
CA TYR A 107 3.00 -5.46 2.81
C TYR A 107 2.35 -5.27 4.17
N GLN A 108 3.07 -5.59 5.25
CA GLN A 108 2.60 -5.31 6.61
C GLN A 108 2.42 -3.81 6.85
N ALA A 109 3.36 -2.97 6.42
CA ALA A 109 3.24 -1.52 6.54
C ALA A 109 2.03 -0.98 5.75
N ALA A 110 1.82 -1.47 4.52
CA ALA A 110 0.67 -1.08 3.70
C ALA A 110 -0.67 -1.51 4.32
N HIS A 111 -0.76 -2.74 4.82
CA HIS A 111 -1.93 -3.24 5.54
C HIS A 111 -2.23 -2.41 6.80
N LEU A 112 -1.21 -2.13 7.62
CA LEU A 112 -1.36 -1.28 8.81
C LEU A 112 -1.85 0.12 8.45
N ASN A 113 -1.39 0.69 7.34
CA ASN A 113 -1.89 1.98 6.87
C ASN A 113 -3.35 1.87 6.41
N ALA A 114 -3.73 0.83 5.65
CA ALA A 114 -5.12 0.59 5.26
C ALA A 114 -6.05 0.54 6.48
N VAL A 115 -5.70 -0.26 7.49
CA VAL A 115 -6.45 -0.36 8.76
C VAL A 115 -6.49 0.99 9.48
N LYS A 116 -5.37 1.74 9.51
CA LYS A 116 -5.32 3.07 10.11
C LYS A 116 -6.27 4.03 9.41
N GLN A 117 -6.35 4.02 8.07
CA GLN A 117 -7.28 4.85 7.32
C GLN A 117 -8.74 4.44 7.55
N PHE A 118 -9.02 3.14 7.58
CA PHE A 118 -10.35 2.61 7.89
C PHE A 118 -10.88 3.12 9.25
N LEU A 119 -10.01 3.16 10.26
CA LEU A 119 -10.34 3.71 11.57
C LEU A 119 -10.40 5.25 11.55
N ALA A 120 -9.41 5.93 10.99
CA ALA A 120 -9.33 7.39 10.99
C ALA A 120 -10.46 8.07 10.22
N ARG A 121 -10.97 7.42 9.18
CA ARG A 121 -12.07 7.92 8.34
C ARG A 121 -13.45 7.52 8.84
N ASN A 122 -13.55 6.85 9.99
CA ASN A 122 -14.81 6.39 10.59
C ASN A 122 -15.64 5.49 9.66
N VAL A 123 -15.03 4.80 8.69
CA VAL A 123 -15.72 3.84 7.79
C VAL A 123 -16.43 2.74 8.61
N HIS A 124 -15.87 2.44 9.79
CA HIS A 124 -16.44 1.52 10.76
C HIS A 124 -17.62 2.06 11.59
N ARG A 125 -17.97 3.35 11.53
CA ARG A 125 -19.03 3.94 12.36
C ARG A 125 -20.41 3.94 11.70
N THR A 126 -20.54 3.31 10.54
CA THR A 126 -21.84 3.16 9.85
C THR A 126 -22.87 2.47 10.75
N ALA A 127 -24.13 2.91 10.70
CA ALA A 127 -25.17 2.40 11.59
C ALA A 127 -25.34 0.87 11.50
N ALA A 128 -25.16 0.32 10.29
CA ALA A 128 -25.25 -1.10 10.00
C ALA A 128 -23.89 -1.84 9.96
N ARG A 129 -22.77 -1.14 10.20
CA ARG A 129 -21.40 -1.70 10.08
C ARG A 129 -21.18 -2.30 8.68
N THR A 130 -21.55 -1.52 7.67
CA THR A 130 -21.56 -1.84 6.22
C THR A 130 -20.55 -1.02 5.43
N GLY A 131 -19.54 -0.46 6.09
CA GLY A 131 -18.48 0.28 5.40
C GLY A 131 -17.42 -0.62 4.78
N VAL A 132 -17.00 -0.28 3.55
CA VAL A 132 -15.88 -0.89 2.83
C VAL A 132 -14.86 0.17 2.47
N LEU A 133 -13.59 -0.10 2.75
CA LEU A 133 -12.46 0.69 2.28
C LEU A 133 -11.74 -0.05 1.15
N ILE A 134 -11.63 0.59 -0.01
CA ILE A 134 -10.73 0.19 -1.10
C ILE A 134 -9.45 1.00 -0.96
N PHE A 135 -8.34 0.32 -0.65
CA PHE A 135 -7.04 0.94 -0.41
C PHE A 135 -6.01 0.52 -1.45
N VAL A 136 -5.25 1.49 -1.98
CA VAL A 136 -4.10 1.25 -2.87
C VAL A 136 -2.87 1.98 -2.34
N SER A 137 -1.73 1.29 -2.27
CA SER A 137 -0.43 1.88 -1.95
C SER A 137 0.52 1.75 -3.14
N ILE A 138 0.89 2.89 -3.73
CA ILE A 138 1.62 2.96 -5.00
C ILE A 138 3.05 2.44 -4.86
N ALA A 139 3.79 2.91 -3.84
CA ALA A 139 5.20 2.53 -3.67
C ALA A 139 5.37 1.02 -3.41
N GLU A 140 4.46 0.43 -2.62
CA GLU A 140 4.48 -0.96 -2.21
C GLU A 140 3.89 -1.90 -3.27
N ARG A 141 3.18 -1.35 -4.27
CA ARG A 141 2.38 -2.10 -5.25
C ARG A 141 1.43 -3.05 -4.53
N TYR A 142 0.66 -2.48 -3.62
CA TYR A 142 -0.22 -3.19 -2.72
C TYR A 142 -1.63 -2.63 -2.87
N ALA A 143 -2.63 -3.52 -2.88
CA ALA A 143 -4.04 -3.15 -2.84
C ALA A 143 -4.74 -4.06 -1.84
N GLU A 144 -5.73 -3.52 -1.14
CA GLU A 144 -6.51 -4.25 -0.15
C GLU A 144 -7.92 -3.69 -0.08
N VAL A 145 -8.89 -4.58 0.16
CA VAL A 145 -10.26 -4.21 0.49
C VAL A 145 -10.48 -4.55 1.96
N VAL A 146 -10.74 -3.54 2.78
CA VAL A 146 -11.00 -3.68 4.22
C VAL A 146 -12.49 -3.44 4.46
N ALA A 147 -13.22 -4.50 4.82
CA ALA A 147 -14.65 -4.41 5.11
C ALA A 147 -14.92 -4.50 6.62
N ASP A 148 -15.99 -3.85 7.08
CA ASP A 148 -16.43 -3.94 8.48
C ASP A 148 -17.05 -5.31 8.81
N ALA A 149 -17.26 -5.56 10.10
CA ALA A 149 -17.75 -6.82 10.65
C ALA A 149 -19.11 -7.25 10.08
N GLY A 150 -20.00 -6.32 9.76
CA GLY A 150 -21.30 -6.62 9.16
C GLY A 150 -21.12 -7.34 7.81
N ILE A 151 -20.21 -6.84 6.98
CA ILE A 151 -19.92 -7.40 5.67
C ILE A 151 -19.11 -8.68 5.77
N ASN A 152 -18.05 -8.71 6.59
CA ASN A 152 -17.22 -9.91 6.77
C ASN A 152 -17.99 -11.11 7.31
N SER A 153 -19.13 -10.89 7.97
CA SER A 153 -20.01 -11.98 8.42
C SER A 153 -20.80 -12.66 7.28
N LYS A 154 -20.99 -11.96 6.15
CA LYS A 154 -21.79 -12.43 5.00
C LYS A 154 -20.95 -12.73 3.76
N VAL A 155 -19.84 -12.03 3.57
CA VAL A 155 -19.00 -12.10 2.36
C VAL A 155 -17.63 -12.66 2.73
N GLY A 156 -17.23 -13.73 2.04
CA GLY A 156 -15.92 -14.36 2.22
C GLY A 156 -14.78 -13.56 1.56
N GLN A 157 -13.58 -13.67 2.12
CA GLN A 157 -12.38 -12.98 1.63
C GLN A 157 -12.08 -13.27 0.14
N ASN A 158 -12.42 -14.46 -0.32
CA ASN A 158 -12.23 -14.90 -1.71
C ASN A 158 -12.95 -14.02 -2.75
N VAL A 159 -14.01 -13.33 -2.35
CA VAL A 159 -14.72 -12.37 -3.21
C VAL A 159 -13.86 -11.14 -3.48
N TRP A 160 -13.12 -10.67 -2.47
CA TRP A 160 -12.26 -9.50 -2.55
C TRP A 160 -10.96 -9.76 -3.31
N ASP A 161 -10.47 -11.00 -3.31
CA ASP A 161 -9.23 -11.37 -4.01
C ASP A 161 -9.27 -11.04 -5.51
N GLY A 162 -10.45 -11.22 -6.15
CA GLY A 162 -10.67 -10.86 -7.55
C GLY A 162 -10.57 -9.35 -7.77
N VAL A 163 -11.20 -8.56 -6.90
CA VAL A 163 -11.19 -7.10 -6.92
C VAL A 163 -9.76 -6.57 -6.76
N VAL A 164 -9.03 -7.09 -5.77
CA VAL A 164 -7.64 -6.71 -5.48
C VAL A 164 -6.73 -7.03 -6.67
N ARG A 165 -6.88 -8.21 -7.28
CA ARG A 165 -6.08 -8.61 -8.45
C ARG A 165 -6.30 -7.66 -9.62
N ASP A 166 -7.54 -7.33 -9.93
CA ASP A 166 -7.88 -6.47 -11.07
C ASP A 166 -7.43 -5.04 -10.81
N LEU A 167 -7.62 -4.52 -9.59
CA LEU A 167 -7.14 -3.20 -9.18
C LEU A 167 -5.61 -3.09 -9.27
N THR A 168 -4.88 -4.12 -8.81
CA THR A 168 -3.42 -4.17 -8.87
C THR A 168 -2.92 -4.21 -10.33
N ALA A 169 -3.62 -4.92 -11.21
CA ALA A 169 -3.28 -4.96 -12.64
C ALA A 169 -3.44 -3.58 -13.31
N HIS A 170 -4.56 -2.88 -13.06
CA HIS A 170 -4.81 -1.54 -13.61
C HIS A 170 -3.85 -0.49 -13.05
N ALA A 171 -3.47 -0.61 -11.77
CA ALA A 171 -2.43 0.22 -11.16
C ALA A 171 -1.06 0.05 -11.83
N GLY A 172 -0.74 -1.16 -12.29
CA GLY A 172 0.48 -1.45 -13.05
C GLY A 172 0.51 -0.84 -14.46
N ASP A 173 -0.66 -0.62 -15.07
CA ASP A 173 -0.80 -0.12 -16.45
C ASP A 173 -1.01 1.41 -16.55
N ASP A 174 -0.77 2.16 -15.48
CA ASP A 174 -1.02 3.61 -15.41
C ASP A 174 -2.51 4.00 -15.58
N ARG A 175 -3.41 3.05 -15.27
CA ARG A 175 -4.88 3.21 -15.40
C ARG A 175 -5.57 3.08 -14.04
N LEU A 176 -4.99 3.72 -13.03
CA LEU A 176 -5.43 3.57 -11.64
C LEU A 176 -6.89 4.00 -11.44
N ALA A 177 -7.34 5.06 -12.12
CA ALA A 177 -8.72 5.51 -12.06
C ALA A 177 -9.72 4.46 -12.59
N ASP A 178 -9.41 3.82 -13.72
CA ASP A 178 -10.24 2.75 -14.26
C ASP A 178 -10.24 1.51 -13.34
N GLY A 179 -9.10 1.25 -12.68
CA GLY A 179 -9.00 0.23 -11.63
C GLY A 179 -9.94 0.49 -10.47
N PHE A 180 -9.95 1.72 -9.93
CA PHE A 180 -10.87 2.12 -8.85
C PHE A 180 -12.32 2.01 -9.28
N ILE A 181 -12.69 2.49 -10.47
CA ILE A 181 -14.07 2.40 -10.98
C ILE A 181 -14.54 0.94 -11.03
N LYS A 182 -13.73 0.05 -11.60
CA LYS A 182 -14.06 -1.39 -11.65
C LYS A 182 -14.16 -2.02 -10.27
N ALA A 183 -13.27 -1.62 -9.36
CA ALA A 183 -13.28 -2.11 -7.99
C ALA A 183 -14.55 -1.68 -7.26
N VAL A 184 -14.94 -0.41 -7.37
CA VAL A 184 -16.18 0.15 -6.83
C VAL A 184 -17.40 -0.55 -7.43
N GLU A 185 -17.44 -0.76 -8.75
CA GLU A 185 -18.54 -1.47 -9.42
C GLU A 185 -18.68 -2.91 -8.89
N SER A 186 -17.55 -3.60 -8.70
CA SER A 186 -17.51 -4.99 -8.23
C SER A 186 -17.93 -5.09 -6.76
N VAL A 187 -17.39 -4.21 -5.91
CA VAL A 187 -17.75 -4.11 -4.50
C VAL A 187 -19.23 -3.74 -4.36
N GLY A 188 -19.70 -2.74 -5.09
CA GLY A 188 -21.11 -2.32 -5.08
C GLY A 188 -22.08 -3.42 -5.52
N ALA A 189 -21.71 -4.26 -6.49
CA ALA A 189 -22.52 -5.40 -6.89
C ALA A 189 -22.66 -6.44 -5.77
N VAL A 190 -21.56 -6.74 -5.06
CA VAL A 190 -21.56 -7.66 -3.92
C VAL A 190 -22.36 -7.09 -2.75
N LEU A 191 -22.21 -5.79 -2.47
CA LEU A 191 -22.96 -5.11 -1.41
C LEU A 191 -24.47 -5.08 -1.72
N ALA A 192 -24.87 -4.81 -2.96
CA ALA A 192 -26.27 -4.82 -3.37
C ALA A 192 -26.97 -6.19 -3.21
N GLU A 193 -26.22 -7.29 -3.32
CA GLU A 193 -26.75 -8.65 -3.09
C GLU A 193 -27.04 -8.92 -1.60
N HIS A 194 -26.18 -8.45 -0.70
CA HIS A 194 -26.24 -8.78 0.72
C HIS A 194 -26.87 -7.69 1.62
N PHE A 195 -26.89 -6.46 1.13
CA PHE A 195 -27.35 -5.23 1.78
C PHE A 195 -28.09 -4.34 0.76
N PRO A 196 -29.24 -4.80 0.22
CA PRO A 196 -30.01 -4.03 -0.75
C PRO A 196 -30.55 -2.74 -0.14
N VAL A 197 -30.77 -1.71 -0.98
CA VAL A 197 -31.20 -0.38 -0.53
C VAL A 197 -32.51 -0.41 0.27
N THR A 198 -32.50 0.24 1.44
CA THR A 198 -33.67 0.44 2.30
C THR A 198 -34.23 1.85 2.10
N ALA A 199 -35.56 1.99 2.07
CA ALA A 199 -36.19 3.30 1.92
C ALA A 199 -35.88 4.20 3.13
N GLY A 200 -35.18 5.31 2.87
CA GLY A 200 -34.80 6.29 3.90
C GLY A 200 -33.34 6.19 4.35
N ASP A 201 -32.52 5.39 3.67
CA ASP A 201 -31.07 5.40 3.86
C ASP A 201 -30.49 6.79 3.56
N ALA A 202 -29.53 7.20 4.37
CA ALA A 202 -28.89 8.51 4.30
C ALA A 202 -27.39 8.30 4.13
N ASN A 203 -26.81 8.88 3.09
CA ASN A 203 -25.38 8.77 2.83
C ASN A 203 -24.57 9.17 4.07
N GLU A 204 -23.82 8.21 4.63
CA GLU A 204 -23.06 8.35 5.87
C GLU A 204 -21.59 8.74 5.62
N LEU A 205 -21.06 8.56 4.40
CA LEU A 205 -19.67 8.87 4.02
C LEU A 205 -19.59 9.87 2.85
N ASP A 206 -18.39 10.46 2.65
CA ASP A 206 -18.17 11.36 1.51
C ASP A 206 -17.72 10.58 0.27
N ASP A 207 -18.40 10.77 -0.86
CA ASP A 207 -18.18 10.04 -2.13
C ASP A 207 -16.97 10.57 -2.92
N HIS A 208 -15.76 10.44 -2.38
CA HIS A 208 -14.54 10.84 -3.09
C HIS A 208 -13.35 9.94 -2.83
N LEU A 209 -12.42 9.93 -3.79
CA LEU A 209 -11.10 9.35 -3.60
C LEU A 209 -10.25 10.30 -2.77
N VAL A 210 -9.60 9.78 -1.73
CA VAL A 210 -8.61 10.52 -0.95
C VAL A 210 -7.20 10.08 -1.30
N GLU A 211 -6.33 11.04 -1.59
CA GLU A 211 -4.90 10.83 -1.79
C GLU A 211 -4.10 11.18 -0.51
N ILE A 212 -3.18 10.31 -0.09
CA ILE A 212 -2.32 10.48 1.10
C ILE A 212 -0.85 10.14 0.89
#